data_AF-A0A937TQJ3-F1
#
_entry.id   AF-A0A937TQJ3-F1
#
_cell.length_a   1.000
_cell.length_b   1.000
_cell.length_c   1.000
_cell.angle_alpha   90.00
_cell.angle_beta   90.00
_cell.angle_gamma   90.00
#
_symmetry.space_group_name_H-M   'P 1'
#
loop_
_entity.id
_entity.type
_entity.pdbx_description
1 polymer ?
#
loop_
_entity_poly.entity_id
_entity_poly.type
_entity_poly.pdbx_seq_one_letter_code
_entity_poly.pdbx_strand_id
1 'polypeptide(L)'
;MEQTQKTSPQTLNALAGASKQIRPRMDELGLNLSVCDAQGRPTGPLAPTCGFCKAVYNSHGGLCAPAAQDVAAQVVSEGKGVVGCSAIGCSVIGVPLYQRRRLAGAVVACFPTTQMLDEESMARMCDRLCLDRQVMSHLAVGACRHGAGRSKYLINVLDWLVQDQQGLQVAEAELTTLSTNLANTYEELSLVYAISGSMKVTQKPRQFLQTVCDELLEVMSLAGAAAVVYHREESNEREIVVTAGQIGLDQSQVKLLVATQLAQRFAKSTRSQVDNNFIPPSDGRFGGHIRNLVAVPMVAEDCRIGMLVGINKLTGEFDSVDMKLISSIGTQAAVFLANHRLYADLQDLLMGVLHALTASIDAKDPYTSGHSQRVARVAKRLAEACGFSAEKAEQMYLAGLLHDIGKIGVPERILCKSGDLTEQEYEIMKRHPLLGGKILGGIRRLKDMIVAIETHHEHPDGTGYPKGMVGADVPFEGLILGLADAFDSMTSDRTYREAMSLEAVIKEIKRCTGTQFDPGVVQSFLTIDLEAFLKELQNPAATVAEPNLAGEMGQ
;
A
#
# COMPACT_ATOMS: atom_id res chain seq x y z
N MET A 1 -51.74 12.07 -17.43
CA MET A 1 -51.12 13.24 -18.09
C MET A 1 -49.97 13.71 -17.22
N GLU A 2 -48.83 13.04 -17.33
CA GLU A 2 -47.58 13.50 -16.71
C GLU A 2 -46.96 14.59 -17.57
N GLN A 3 -46.48 15.64 -16.92
CA GLN A 3 -45.79 16.78 -17.52
C GLN A 3 -44.63 16.28 -18.40
N THR A 4 -44.69 16.55 -19.71
CA THR A 4 -43.60 16.37 -20.67
C THR A 4 -42.43 17.27 -20.27
N GLN A 5 -41.56 16.74 -19.42
CA GLN A 5 -40.33 17.39 -18.97
C GLN A 5 -39.49 17.77 -20.20
N LYS A 6 -38.96 19.01 -20.20
CA LYS A 6 -38.00 19.49 -21.20
C LYS A 6 -36.88 18.45 -21.37
N THR A 7 -36.60 18.06 -22.61
CA THR A 7 -35.49 17.16 -22.94
C THR A 7 -34.19 17.74 -22.41
N SER A 8 -33.42 16.97 -21.65
CA SER A 8 -32.18 17.47 -21.04
C SER A 8 -31.15 17.86 -22.13
N PRO A 9 -30.27 18.85 -21.92
CA PRO A 9 -29.21 19.20 -22.88
C PRO A 9 -28.29 18.02 -23.22
N GLN A 10 -28.06 17.12 -22.26
CA GLN A 10 -27.30 15.88 -22.47
C GLN A 10 -28.03 14.92 -23.42
N THR A 11 -29.35 14.81 -23.28
CA THR A 11 -30.18 14.03 -24.21
C THR A 11 -30.12 14.64 -25.60
N LEU A 12 -30.29 15.96 -25.76
CA LEU A 12 -30.18 16.62 -27.07
C LEU A 12 -28.82 16.41 -27.77
N ASN A 13 -27.73 16.41 -26.99
CA ASN A 13 -26.38 16.14 -27.54
C ASN A 13 -26.21 14.67 -27.96
N ALA A 14 -26.71 13.72 -27.17
CA ALA A 14 -26.70 12.30 -27.54
C ALA A 14 -27.54 12.03 -28.81
N LEU A 15 -28.70 12.70 -28.89
CA LEU A 15 -29.61 12.69 -30.04
C LEU A 15 -28.93 13.23 -31.32
N ALA A 16 -28.20 14.34 -31.20
CA ALA A 16 -27.42 14.91 -32.30
C ALA A 16 -26.24 14.01 -32.72
N GLY A 17 -25.57 13.37 -31.77
CA GLY A 17 -24.50 12.40 -32.02
C GLY A 17 -24.98 11.18 -32.81
N ALA A 18 -26.12 10.59 -32.41
CA ALA A 18 -26.76 9.50 -33.14
C ALA A 18 -27.16 9.90 -34.57
N SER A 19 -27.68 11.12 -34.76
CA SER A 19 -27.97 11.67 -36.10
C SER A 19 -26.73 11.66 -36.99
N LYS A 20 -25.58 12.10 -36.45
CA LYS A 20 -24.33 12.20 -37.21
C LYS A 20 -23.79 10.84 -37.66
N GLN A 21 -23.94 9.81 -36.82
CA GLN A 21 -23.48 8.45 -37.13
C GLN A 21 -24.40 7.72 -38.13
N ILE A 22 -25.72 7.95 -38.07
CA ILE A 22 -26.71 7.30 -38.96
C ILE A 22 -26.78 7.99 -40.33
N ARG A 23 -26.52 9.30 -40.40
CA ARG A 23 -26.70 10.14 -41.61
C ARG A 23 -26.02 9.60 -42.88
N PRO A 24 -24.76 9.12 -42.87
CA PRO A 24 -24.12 8.60 -44.09
C PRO A 24 -24.88 7.41 -44.70
N ARG A 25 -25.32 6.46 -43.86
CA ARG A 25 -26.12 5.30 -44.29
C ARG A 25 -27.50 5.71 -44.82
N MET A 26 -28.07 6.79 -44.28
CA MET A 26 -29.35 7.33 -44.75
C MET A 26 -29.23 8.06 -46.09
N ASP A 27 -28.14 8.81 -46.28
CA ASP A 27 -27.86 9.50 -47.54
C ASP A 27 -27.66 8.51 -48.69
N GLU A 28 -27.00 7.36 -48.43
CA GLU A 28 -26.91 6.24 -49.38
C GLU A 28 -28.28 5.66 -49.75
N LEU A 29 -29.24 5.68 -48.83
CA LEU A 29 -30.63 5.28 -49.09
C LEU A 29 -31.49 6.39 -49.70
N GLY A 30 -30.96 7.61 -49.87
CA GLY A 30 -31.70 8.78 -50.37
C GLY A 30 -32.69 9.36 -49.34
N LEU A 31 -32.42 9.15 -48.05
CA LEU A 31 -33.26 9.56 -46.93
C LEU A 31 -32.65 10.78 -46.22
N ASN A 32 -33.40 11.88 -46.14
CA ASN A 32 -32.96 13.06 -45.40
C ASN A 32 -33.42 12.98 -43.95
N LEU A 33 -32.47 12.79 -43.03
CA LEU A 33 -32.72 12.56 -41.61
C LEU A 33 -32.76 13.85 -40.79
N SER A 34 -33.72 13.90 -39.86
CA SER A 34 -33.84 14.89 -38.79
C SER A 34 -34.14 14.18 -37.48
N VAL A 35 -33.59 14.68 -36.38
CA VAL A 35 -33.92 14.19 -35.04
C VAL A 35 -34.77 15.23 -34.35
N CYS A 36 -35.82 14.78 -33.68
CA CYS A 36 -36.77 15.62 -32.97
C CYS A 36 -36.75 15.27 -31.48
N ASP A 37 -36.96 16.28 -30.63
CA ASP A 37 -37.08 16.13 -29.18
C ASP A 37 -38.42 15.48 -28.76
N ALA A 38 -38.63 15.35 -27.44
CA ALA A 38 -39.85 14.76 -26.87
C ALA A 38 -41.10 15.65 -27.05
N GLN A 39 -40.95 16.84 -27.63
CA GLN A 39 -42.04 17.74 -28.02
C GLN A 39 -42.23 17.74 -29.55
N GLY A 40 -41.52 16.86 -30.28
CA GLY A 40 -41.58 16.76 -31.74
C GLY A 40 -40.83 17.88 -32.46
N ARG A 41 -40.07 18.72 -31.75
CA ARG A 41 -39.34 19.85 -32.36
C ARG A 41 -37.99 19.37 -32.89
N PRO A 42 -37.60 19.76 -34.11
CA PRO A 42 -36.33 19.36 -34.68
C PRO A 42 -35.16 19.96 -33.89
N THR A 43 -34.16 19.13 -33.58
CA THR A 43 -32.96 19.54 -32.83
C THR A 43 -31.93 20.28 -33.70
N GLY A 44 -32.14 20.29 -35.02
CA GLY A 44 -31.38 21.05 -36.02
C GLY A 44 -32.17 21.14 -37.33
N PRO A 45 -31.76 21.99 -38.28
CA PRO A 45 -32.47 22.13 -39.56
C PRO A 45 -32.39 20.82 -40.38
N LEU A 46 -33.48 20.50 -41.08
CA LEU A 46 -33.50 19.49 -42.14
C LEU A 46 -32.57 19.97 -43.27
N ALA A 47 -31.32 19.55 -43.25
CA ALA A 47 -30.34 19.90 -44.28
C ALA A 47 -30.49 18.96 -45.49
N PRO A 48 -31.02 19.42 -46.64
CA PRO A 48 -31.16 18.58 -47.82
C PRO A 48 -29.80 18.13 -48.35
N THR A 49 -29.64 16.81 -48.52
CA THR A 49 -28.38 16.22 -48.98
C THR A 49 -28.35 16.01 -50.51
N CYS A 50 -29.49 15.81 -51.17
CA CYS A 50 -29.58 15.69 -52.63
C CYS A 50 -29.95 17.01 -53.34
N GLY A 51 -29.54 17.15 -54.62
CA GLY A 51 -29.77 18.35 -55.43
C GLY A 51 -31.25 18.72 -55.62
N PHE A 52 -32.12 17.71 -55.73
CA PHE A 52 -33.58 17.90 -55.80
C PHE A 52 -34.11 18.55 -54.52
N CYS A 53 -33.81 17.98 -53.35
CA CYS A 53 -34.27 18.52 -52.07
C CYS A 53 -33.65 19.90 -51.78
N LYS A 54 -32.42 20.17 -52.23
CA LYS A 54 -31.78 21.50 -52.13
C LYS A 54 -32.52 22.56 -52.93
N ALA A 55 -32.88 22.25 -54.18
CA ALA A 55 -33.64 23.17 -55.05
C ALA A 55 -35.03 23.50 -54.46
N VAL A 56 -35.72 22.49 -53.91
CA VAL A 56 -37.00 22.66 -53.23
C VAL A 56 -36.87 23.45 -51.93
N TYR A 57 -35.85 23.14 -51.13
CA TYR A 57 -35.62 23.79 -49.83
C TYR A 57 -35.25 25.27 -49.95
N ASN A 58 -34.37 25.62 -50.90
CA ASN A 58 -33.89 26.98 -51.10
C ASN A 58 -34.98 27.93 -51.62
N SER A 59 -36.02 27.40 -52.27
CA SER A 59 -37.04 28.22 -52.91
C SER A 59 -38.09 28.72 -51.92
N HIS A 60 -38.56 27.88 -50.99
CA HIS A 60 -39.66 28.22 -50.07
C HIS A 60 -39.45 27.79 -48.60
N GLY A 61 -38.20 27.63 -48.14
CA GLY A 61 -37.89 27.56 -46.71
C GLY A 61 -38.45 26.32 -45.97
N GLY A 62 -38.12 25.13 -46.45
CA GLY A 62 -38.31 23.88 -45.69
C GLY A 62 -39.73 23.30 -45.69
N LEU A 63 -40.33 23.10 -46.86
CA LEU A 63 -41.70 22.57 -47.05
C LEU A 63 -41.96 21.18 -46.45
N CYS A 64 -40.91 20.39 -46.18
CA CYS A 64 -41.02 19.10 -45.49
C CYS A 64 -40.95 19.22 -43.96
N ALA A 65 -40.57 20.37 -43.42
CA ALA A 65 -40.39 20.56 -41.98
C ALA A 65 -41.71 20.46 -41.19
N PRO A 66 -42.84 21.03 -41.64
CA PRO A 66 -44.12 20.84 -40.95
C PRO A 66 -44.55 19.38 -40.89
N ALA A 67 -44.47 18.67 -42.02
CA ALA A 67 -44.80 17.25 -42.09
C ALA A 67 -43.85 16.37 -41.25
N ALA A 68 -42.57 16.75 -41.17
CA ALA A 68 -41.61 16.07 -40.29
C ALA A 68 -41.92 16.29 -38.80
N GLN A 69 -42.36 17.48 -38.43
CA GLN A 69 -42.77 17.81 -37.07
C GLN A 69 -44.07 17.07 -36.69
N ASP A 70 -45.05 17.00 -37.59
CA ASP A 70 -46.30 16.27 -37.36
C ASP A 70 -46.04 14.76 -37.17
N VAL A 71 -45.23 14.17 -38.04
CA VAL A 71 -44.82 12.76 -37.91
C VAL A 71 -44.03 12.54 -36.62
N ALA A 72 -43.10 13.44 -36.26
CA ALA A 72 -42.38 13.34 -35.00
C ALA A 72 -43.31 13.37 -33.77
N ALA A 73 -44.27 14.30 -33.75
CA ALA A 73 -45.26 14.40 -32.67
C ALA A 73 -46.12 13.13 -32.57
N GLN A 74 -46.52 12.58 -33.72
CA GLN A 74 -47.30 11.35 -33.76
C GLN A 74 -46.49 10.15 -33.26
N VAL A 75 -45.23 9.99 -33.68
CA VAL A 75 -44.32 8.95 -33.17
C VAL A 75 -44.14 9.07 -31.66
N VAL A 76 -43.96 10.29 -31.15
CA VAL A 76 -43.80 10.52 -29.71
C VAL A 76 -45.08 10.16 -28.94
N SER A 77 -46.26 10.44 -29.50
CA SER A 77 -47.54 10.11 -28.87
C SER A 77 -47.89 8.63 -28.91
N GLU A 78 -47.58 7.94 -30.02
CA GLU A 78 -47.99 6.56 -30.27
C GLU A 78 -46.92 5.53 -29.91
N GLY A 79 -45.66 5.95 -29.76
CA GLY A 79 -44.53 5.08 -29.41
C GLY A 79 -44.15 4.05 -30.48
N LYS A 80 -44.60 4.24 -31.73
CA LYS A 80 -44.38 3.32 -32.86
C LYS A 80 -44.03 4.08 -34.15
N GLY A 81 -43.60 3.35 -35.17
CA GLY A 81 -43.27 3.93 -36.48
C GLY A 81 -44.49 4.52 -37.19
N VAL A 82 -44.33 5.72 -37.76
CA VAL A 82 -45.41 6.48 -38.43
C VAL A 82 -44.98 6.88 -39.83
N VAL A 83 -45.93 6.85 -40.77
CA VAL A 83 -45.77 7.39 -42.14
C VAL A 83 -46.66 8.62 -42.29
N GLY A 84 -46.10 9.69 -42.83
CA GLY A 84 -46.81 10.90 -43.27
C GLY A 84 -46.42 11.30 -44.68
N CYS A 85 -47.01 12.39 -45.15
CA CYS A 85 -46.73 12.97 -46.45
C CYS A 85 -46.64 14.49 -46.33
N SER A 86 -45.70 15.09 -47.06
CA SER A 86 -45.57 16.55 -47.16
C SER A 86 -46.51 17.14 -48.21
N ALA A 87 -46.75 18.45 -48.14
CA ALA A 87 -47.59 19.18 -49.10
C ALA A 87 -47.09 19.10 -50.56
N ILE A 88 -45.82 18.72 -50.75
CA ILE A 88 -45.16 18.56 -52.06
C ILE A 88 -45.07 17.10 -52.52
N GLY A 89 -45.64 16.14 -51.78
CA GLY A 89 -45.66 14.73 -52.18
C GLY A 89 -44.44 13.90 -51.76
N CYS A 90 -43.52 14.45 -50.98
CA CYS A 90 -42.47 13.65 -50.34
C CYS A 90 -43.07 12.83 -49.18
N SER A 91 -42.63 11.57 -49.06
CA SER A 91 -42.97 10.72 -47.92
C SER A 91 -42.09 11.08 -46.73
N VAL A 92 -42.70 11.02 -45.55
CA VAL A 92 -42.04 11.26 -44.26
C VAL A 92 -42.26 10.01 -43.42
N ILE A 93 -41.19 9.44 -42.88
CA ILE A 93 -41.25 8.30 -41.97
C ILE A 93 -40.62 8.69 -40.64
N GLY A 94 -41.16 8.19 -39.55
CA GLY A 94 -40.60 8.43 -38.22
C GLY A 94 -40.57 7.16 -37.38
N VAL A 95 -39.54 7.04 -36.55
CA VAL A 95 -39.37 5.94 -35.58
C VAL A 95 -39.07 6.49 -34.19
N PRO A 96 -39.56 5.82 -33.13
CA PRO A 96 -39.34 6.27 -31.76
C PRO A 96 -37.88 6.10 -31.37
N LEU A 97 -37.40 6.99 -30.52
CA LEU A 97 -36.02 6.97 -30.03
C LEU A 97 -36.01 6.88 -28.51
N TYR A 98 -35.45 5.79 -27.98
CA TYR A 98 -35.47 5.49 -26.56
C TYR A 98 -34.12 5.75 -25.89
N GLN A 99 -34.10 6.39 -24.72
CA GLN A 99 -32.93 6.49 -23.87
C GLN A 99 -33.24 5.87 -22.51
N ARG A 100 -32.48 4.85 -22.07
CA ARG A 100 -32.71 4.13 -20.80
C ARG A 100 -34.17 3.70 -20.62
N ARG A 101 -34.79 3.14 -21.67
CA ARG A 101 -36.20 2.69 -21.73
C ARG A 101 -37.25 3.82 -21.61
N ARG A 102 -36.86 5.09 -21.69
CA ARG A 102 -37.78 6.24 -21.80
C ARG A 102 -37.75 6.80 -23.21
N LEU A 103 -38.91 7.20 -23.73
CA LEU A 103 -39.00 7.84 -25.04
C LEU A 103 -38.36 9.24 -24.96
N ALA A 104 -37.26 9.42 -25.67
CA ALA A 104 -36.45 10.64 -25.64
C ALA A 104 -36.79 11.60 -26.79
N GLY A 105 -37.39 11.07 -27.87
CA GLY A 105 -37.75 11.82 -29.06
C GLY A 105 -38.08 10.90 -30.22
N ALA A 106 -37.94 11.42 -31.45
CA ALA A 106 -38.18 10.67 -32.68
C ALA A 106 -37.07 10.94 -33.71
N VAL A 107 -36.76 9.92 -34.51
CA VAL A 107 -35.95 10.09 -35.72
C VAL A 107 -36.89 10.10 -36.90
N VAL A 108 -36.82 11.16 -37.69
CA VAL A 108 -37.66 11.35 -38.88
C VAL A 108 -36.79 11.38 -40.12
N ALA A 109 -37.21 10.68 -41.16
CA ALA A 109 -36.58 10.72 -42.47
C ALA A 109 -37.59 11.15 -43.54
N CYS A 110 -37.16 12.05 -44.43
CA CYS A 110 -37.97 12.52 -45.54
C CYS A 110 -37.31 12.15 -46.88
N PHE A 111 -38.10 11.72 -47.85
CA PHE A 111 -37.61 11.35 -49.17
C PHE A 111 -38.66 11.61 -50.27
N PRO A 112 -38.23 12.04 -51.47
CA PRO A 112 -39.14 12.17 -52.60
C PRO A 112 -39.50 10.80 -53.16
N THR A 113 -40.75 10.65 -53.62
CA THR A 113 -41.26 9.36 -54.08
C THR A 113 -41.23 9.25 -55.61
N THR A 114 -41.19 8.03 -56.14
CA THR A 114 -41.29 7.80 -57.60
C THR A 114 -42.59 8.32 -58.21
N GLN A 115 -43.65 8.48 -57.41
CA GLN A 115 -44.91 9.11 -57.84
C GLN A 115 -44.73 10.58 -58.23
N MET A 116 -43.68 11.24 -57.74
CA MET A 116 -43.35 12.62 -58.12
C MET A 116 -42.77 12.71 -59.53
N LEU A 117 -42.34 11.60 -60.14
CA LEU A 117 -41.84 11.57 -61.52
C LEU A 117 -42.97 11.59 -62.56
N ASP A 118 -44.21 11.40 -62.13
CA ASP A 118 -45.39 11.56 -62.98
C ASP A 118 -45.49 13.00 -63.51
N GLU A 119 -45.79 13.14 -64.82
CA GLU A 119 -45.73 14.42 -65.52
C GLU A 119 -46.65 15.48 -64.91
N GLU A 120 -47.86 15.06 -64.50
CA GLU A 120 -48.89 15.92 -63.91
C GLU A 120 -48.50 16.31 -62.47
N SER A 121 -47.94 15.37 -61.73
CA SER A 121 -47.49 15.59 -60.35
C SER A 121 -46.25 16.51 -60.29
N MET A 122 -45.30 16.34 -61.21
CA MET A 122 -44.14 17.21 -61.37
C MET A 122 -44.54 18.62 -61.80
N ALA A 123 -45.46 18.74 -62.78
CA ALA A 123 -45.99 20.03 -63.23
C ALA A 123 -46.66 20.79 -62.07
N ARG A 124 -47.58 20.14 -61.36
CA ARG A 124 -48.28 20.73 -60.20
C ARG A 124 -47.32 21.19 -59.11
N MET A 125 -46.25 20.44 -58.84
CA MET A 125 -45.24 20.84 -57.87
C MET A 125 -44.42 22.03 -58.37
N CYS A 126 -43.94 22.00 -59.61
CA CYS A 126 -43.10 23.06 -60.19
C CYS A 126 -43.87 24.38 -60.31
N ASP A 127 -45.13 24.34 -60.75
CA ASP A 127 -46.00 25.52 -60.87
C ASP A 127 -46.27 26.16 -59.50
N ARG A 128 -46.54 25.34 -58.47
CA ARG A 128 -46.76 25.83 -57.10
C ARG A 128 -45.52 26.47 -56.48
N LEU A 129 -44.33 25.98 -56.84
CA LEU A 129 -43.05 26.40 -56.24
C LEU A 129 -42.27 27.39 -57.12
N CYS A 130 -42.82 27.77 -58.28
CA CYS A 130 -42.14 28.59 -59.28
C CYS A 130 -40.77 28.03 -59.69
N LEU A 131 -40.68 26.72 -59.90
CA LEU A 131 -39.45 26.00 -60.26
C LEU A 131 -39.44 25.61 -61.74
N ASP A 132 -38.25 25.56 -62.35
CA ASP A 132 -38.10 25.09 -63.72
C ASP A 132 -38.35 23.57 -63.83
N ARG A 133 -39.37 23.21 -64.61
CA ARG A 133 -39.82 21.82 -64.76
C ARG A 133 -38.74 20.91 -65.35
N GLN A 134 -37.93 21.40 -66.28
CA GLN A 134 -36.89 20.60 -66.95
C GLN A 134 -35.73 20.33 -65.99
N VAL A 135 -35.30 21.33 -65.23
CA VAL A 135 -34.27 21.20 -64.18
C VAL A 135 -34.75 20.25 -63.07
N MET A 136 -35.97 20.43 -62.58
CA MET A 136 -36.52 19.58 -61.51
C MET A 136 -36.71 18.13 -61.95
N SER A 137 -37.11 17.90 -63.20
CA SER A 137 -37.23 16.55 -63.77
C SER A 137 -35.87 15.86 -63.85
N HIS A 138 -34.81 16.56 -64.28
CA HIS A 138 -33.44 16.03 -64.27
C HIS A 138 -32.93 15.71 -62.85
N LEU A 139 -33.22 16.57 -61.87
CA LEU A 139 -32.81 16.35 -60.48
C LEU A 139 -33.62 15.23 -59.79
N ALA A 140 -34.88 15.03 -60.16
CA ALA A 140 -35.77 14.06 -59.55
C ALA A 140 -35.39 12.60 -59.88
N VAL A 141 -34.91 12.32 -61.10
CA VAL A 141 -34.57 10.95 -61.55
C VAL A 141 -33.53 10.28 -60.65
N GLY A 142 -32.58 11.04 -60.09
CA GLY A 142 -31.58 10.52 -59.14
C GLY A 142 -32.01 10.52 -57.66
N ALA A 143 -33.04 11.31 -57.31
CA ALA A 143 -33.49 11.52 -55.93
C ALA A 143 -34.68 10.63 -55.55
N CYS A 144 -35.61 10.37 -56.47
CA CYS A 144 -36.83 9.59 -56.24
C CYS A 144 -36.55 8.07 -56.28
N ARG A 145 -35.85 7.54 -55.28
CA ARG A 145 -35.40 6.13 -55.24
C ARG A 145 -36.47 5.13 -54.79
N HIS A 146 -37.51 5.61 -54.10
CA HIS A 146 -38.49 4.76 -53.43
C HIS A 146 -39.92 5.15 -53.81
N GLY A 147 -40.81 4.18 -53.93
CA GLY A 147 -42.26 4.44 -54.03
C GLY A 147 -42.90 4.55 -52.65
N ALA A 148 -44.06 5.21 -52.55
CA ALA A 148 -44.79 5.39 -51.29
C ALA A 148 -45.11 4.06 -50.58
N GLY A 149 -45.33 2.98 -51.34
CA GLY A 149 -45.57 1.63 -50.80
C GLY A 149 -44.40 1.01 -50.03
N ARG A 150 -43.16 1.54 -50.18
CA ARG A 150 -41.97 1.08 -49.44
C ARG A 150 -41.79 1.76 -48.09
N SER A 151 -42.64 2.73 -47.72
CA SER A 151 -42.51 3.49 -46.47
C SER A 151 -42.49 2.61 -45.22
N LYS A 152 -43.31 1.54 -45.18
CA LYS A 152 -43.31 0.58 -44.05
C LYS A 152 -41.99 -0.21 -43.95
N TYR A 153 -41.40 -0.59 -45.08
CA TYR A 153 -40.11 -1.26 -45.11
C TYR A 153 -38.99 -0.33 -44.62
N LEU A 154 -39.00 0.92 -45.08
CA LEU A 154 -38.02 1.93 -44.66
C LEU A 154 -38.15 2.31 -43.18
N ILE A 155 -39.36 2.27 -42.61
CA ILE A 155 -39.56 2.37 -41.14
C ILE A 155 -38.80 1.25 -40.43
N ASN A 156 -38.93 0.00 -40.85
CA ASN A 156 -38.24 -1.12 -40.20
C ASN A 156 -36.72 -1.00 -40.33
N VAL A 157 -36.21 -0.55 -41.48
CA VAL A 157 -34.77 -0.31 -41.70
C VAL A 157 -34.27 0.82 -40.81
N LEU A 158 -35.03 1.92 -40.73
CA LEU A 158 -34.68 3.07 -39.90
C LEU A 158 -34.72 2.71 -38.41
N ASP A 159 -35.73 1.98 -37.96
CA ASP A 159 -35.87 1.50 -36.59
C ASP A 159 -34.71 0.57 -36.21
N TRP A 160 -34.37 -0.40 -37.07
CA TRP A 160 -33.22 -1.28 -36.86
C TRP A 160 -31.90 -0.49 -36.78
N LEU A 161 -31.65 0.47 -37.68
CA LEU A 161 -30.43 1.27 -37.67
C LEU A 161 -30.31 2.17 -36.43
N VAL A 162 -31.44 2.73 -36.00
CA VAL A 162 -31.50 3.52 -34.76
C VAL A 162 -31.16 2.64 -33.56
N GLN A 163 -31.79 1.48 -33.44
CA GLN A 163 -31.55 0.53 -32.35
C GLN A 163 -30.11 0.00 -32.35
N ASP A 164 -29.56 -0.35 -33.52
CA ASP A 164 -28.17 -0.80 -33.72
C ASP A 164 -27.16 0.24 -33.22
N GLN A 165 -27.33 1.51 -33.64
CA GLN A 165 -26.42 2.58 -33.21
C GLN A 165 -26.51 2.87 -31.71
N GLN A 166 -27.71 2.79 -31.12
CA GLN A 166 -27.87 2.92 -29.68
C GLN A 166 -27.21 1.75 -28.93
N GLY A 167 -27.32 0.53 -29.45
CA GLY A 167 -26.65 -0.65 -28.92
C GLY A 167 -25.12 -0.50 -28.92
N LEU A 168 -24.57 -0.03 -30.04
CA LEU A 168 -23.13 0.23 -30.18
C LEU A 168 -22.63 1.30 -29.20
N GLN A 169 -23.35 2.43 -29.07
CA GLN A 169 -22.97 3.50 -28.13
C GLN A 169 -22.97 3.02 -26.67
N VAL A 170 -23.95 2.20 -26.29
CA VAL A 170 -24.00 1.63 -24.94
C VAL A 170 -22.83 0.67 -24.72
N ALA A 171 -22.57 -0.22 -25.68
CA ALA A 171 -21.44 -1.17 -25.59
C ALA A 171 -20.09 -0.45 -25.51
N GLU A 172 -19.88 0.62 -26.29
CA GLU A 172 -18.64 1.42 -26.25
C GLU A 172 -18.44 2.13 -24.90
N ALA A 173 -19.51 2.67 -24.31
CA ALA A 173 -19.47 3.28 -22.98
C ALA A 173 -19.19 2.23 -21.88
N GLU A 174 -19.78 1.04 -21.98
CA GLU A 174 -19.51 -0.07 -21.07
C GLU A 174 -18.06 -0.55 -21.17
N LEU A 175 -17.54 -0.73 -22.40
CA LEU A 175 -16.14 -1.10 -22.63
C LEU A 175 -15.16 -0.08 -22.06
N THR A 176 -15.43 1.22 -22.27
CA THR A 176 -14.58 2.29 -21.71
C THR A 176 -14.58 2.27 -20.19
N THR A 177 -15.75 2.05 -19.58
CA THR A 177 -15.89 1.95 -18.11
C THR A 177 -15.14 0.73 -17.57
N LEU A 178 -15.31 -0.44 -18.18
CA LEU A 178 -14.61 -1.67 -17.80
C LEU A 178 -13.10 -1.53 -17.96
N SER A 179 -12.63 -0.95 -19.06
CA SER A 179 -11.21 -0.70 -19.29
C SER A 179 -10.60 0.18 -18.22
N THR A 180 -11.30 1.25 -17.83
CA THR A 180 -10.86 2.17 -16.77
C THR A 180 -10.81 1.46 -15.41
N ASN A 181 -11.86 0.70 -15.07
CA ASN A 181 -11.90 -0.06 -13.82
C ASN A 181 -10.82 -1.15 -13.76
N LEU A 182 -10.50 -1.79 -14.89
CA LEU A 182 -9.46 -2.80 -14.96
C LEU A 182 -8.08 -2.19 -14.75
N ALA A 183 -7.80 -1.04 -15.38
CA ALA A 183 -6.56 -0.30 -15.17
C ALA A 183 -6.39 0.08 -13.69
N ASN A 184 -7.43 0.67 -13.07
CA ASN A 184 -7.40 1.05 -11.66
C ASN A 184 -7.18 -0.16 -10.73
N THR A 185 -7.86 -1.28 -10.98
CA THR A 185 -7.67 -2.52 -10.19
C THR A 185 -6.26 -3.08 -10.36
N TYR A 186 -5.69 -3.01 -11.57
CA TYR A 186 -4.32 -3.47 -11.83
C TYR A 186 -3.29 -2.61 -11.10
N GLU A 187 -3.45 -1.27 -11.13
CA GLU A 187 -2.60 -0.35 -10.36
C GLU A 187 -2.67 -0.65 -8.86
N GLU A 188 -3.87 -0.88 -8.32
CA GLU A 188 -4.05 -1.27 -6.91
C GLU A 188 -3.32 -2.57 -6.58
N LEU A 189 -3.52 -3.61 -7.40
CA LEU A 189 -2.89 -4.92 -7.17
C LEU A 189 -1.37 -4.86 -7.31
N SER A 190 -0.86 -4.11 -8.28
CA SER A 190 0.58 -3.92 -8.49
C SER A 190 1.23 -3.26 -7.28
N LEU A 191 0.62 -2.19 -6.77
CA LEU A 191 1.11 -1.46 -5.61
C LEU A 191 1.07 -2.33 -4.34
N VAL A 192 -0.03 -3.05 -4.13
CA VAL A 192 -0.16 -4.01 -3.01
C VAL A 192 0.90 -5.12 -3.10
N TYR A 193 1.16 -5.65 -4.30
CA TYR A 193 2.15 -6.71 -4.49
C TYR A 193 3.58 -6.22 -4.24
N ALA A 194 3.93 -5.03 -4.76
CA ALA A 194 5.23 -4.40 -4.53
C ALA A 194 5.49 -4.20 -3.03
N ILE A 195 4.50 -3.64 -2.32
CA ILE A 195 4.62 -3.39 -0.88
C ILE A 195 4.66 -4.69 -0.10
N SER A 196 3.81 -5.67 -0.42
CA SER A 196 3.81 -6.99 0.24
C SER A 196 5.15 -7.70 0.10
N GLY A 197 5.84 -7.57 -1.04
CA GLY A 197 7.19 -8.11 -1.23
C GLY A 197 8.25 -7.50 -0.31
N SER A 198 8.02 -6.27 0.14
CA SER A 198 8.89 -5.55 1.10
C SER A 198 8.51 -5.74 2.57
N MET A 199 7.42 -6.46 2.87
CA MET A 199 6.97 -6.71 4.25
C MET A 199 7.73 -7.90 4.86
N LYS A 200 8.99 -7.68 5.29
CA LYS A 200 9.78 -8.66 6.04
C LYS A 200 9.83 -8.30 7.53
N VAL A 201 9.69 -9.28 8.42
CA VAL A 201 9.76 -9.05 9.88
C VAL A 201 11.09 -8.43 10.31
N THR A 202 12.18 -8.77 9.62
CA THR A 202 13.53 -8.24 9.87
C THR A 202 13.78 -6.85 9.27
N GLN A 203 12.86 -6.33 8.45
CA GLN A 203 13.04 -5.04 7.78
C GLN A 203 12.76 -3.90 8.75
N LYS A 204 13.66 -2.91 8.75
CA LYS A 204 13.52 -1.73 9.62
C LYS A 204 12.31 -0.88 9.16
N PRO A 205 11.45 -0.40 10.09
CA PRO A 205 10.27 0.38 9.76
C PRO A 205 10.54 1.59 8.85
N ARG A 206 11.63 2.32 9.09
CA ARG A 206 12.04 3.46 8.27
C ARG A 206 12.30 3.07 6.81
N GLN A 207 12.96 1.94 6.58
CA GLN A 207 13.28 1.47 5.23
C GLN A 207 12.03 0.99 4.50
N PHE A 208 11.15 0.26 5.19
CA PHE A 208 9.84 -0.12 4.64
C PHE A 208 9.01 1.09 4.24
N LEU A 209 8.88 2.10 5.12
CA LEU A 209 8.14 3.32 4.82
C LEU A 209 8.77 4.13 3.67
N GLN A 210 10.09 4.07 3.50
CA GLN A 210 10.76 4.68 2.34
C GLN A 210 10.31 4.01 1.05
N THR A 211 10.35 2.67 0.99
CA THR A 211 9.83 1.90 -0.16
C THR A 211 8.37 2.23 -0.44
N VAL A 212 7.51 2.28 0.60
CA VAL A 212 6.10 2.68 0.43
C VAL A 212 5.97 4.07 -0.18
N CYS A 213 6.75 5.05 0.29
CA CYS A 213 6.69 6.40 -0.26
C CYS A 213 7.20 6.46 -1.71
N ASP A 214 8.28 5.73 -2.05
CA ASP A 214 8.84 5.68 -3.39
C ASP A 214 7.85 5.05 -4.39
N GLU A 215 7.23 3.92 -4.03
CA GLU A 215 6.20 3.25 -4.84
C GLU A 215 4.97 4.15 -5.08
N LEU A 216 4.57 4.94 -4.08
CA LEU A 216 3.48 5.90 -4.25
C LEU A 216 3.83 7.03 -5.22
N LEU A 217 5.08 7.48 -5.28
CA LEU A 217 5.49 8.50 -6.26
C LEU A 217 5.30 8.00 -7.69
N GLU A 218 5.69 6.75 -7.94
CA GLU A 218 5.63 6.14 -9.26
C GLU A 218 4.19 5.84 -9.68
N VAL A 219 3.44 5.09 -8.86
CA VAL A 219 2.09 4.63 -9.21
C VAL A 219 1.08 5.78 -9.26
N MET A 220 1.15 6.72 -8.32
CA MET A 220 0.19 7.84 -8.26
C MET A 220 0.68 9.10 -8.98
N SER A 221 1.87 9.06 -9.60
CA SER A 221 2.49 10.20 -10.30
C SER A 221 2.54 11.47 -9.44
N LEU A 222 3.20 11.38 -8.28
CA LEU A 222 3.31 12.46 -7.30
C LEU A 222 4.65 13.17 -7.38
N ALA A 223 4.69 14.47 -7.06
CA ALA A 223 5.97 15.15 -6.86
C ALA A 223 6.61 14.76 -5.51
N GLY A 224 5.79 14.40 -4.53
CA GLY A 224 6.26 14.11 -3.18
C GLY A 224 5.35 13.14 -2.41
N ALA A 225 5.95 12.34 -1.52
CA ALA A 225 5.24 11.46 -0.61
C ALA A 225 5.93 11.45 0.76
N ALA A 226 5.15 11.31 1.83
CA ALA A 226 5.70 11.29 3.18
C ALA A 226 4.92 10.37 4.12
N ALA A 227 5.62 9.75 5.06
CA ALA A 227 5.04 8.96 6.14
C ALA A 227 5.53 9.48 7.48
N VAL A 228 4.60 9.63 8.43
CA VAL A 228 4.87 10.02 9.81
C VAL A 228 4.27 8.97 10.75
N VAL A 229 5.09 8.39 11.61
CA VAL A 229 4.66 7.45 12.65
C VAL A 229 4.91 8.05 14.02
N TYR A 230 3.90 7.99 14.87
CA TYR A 230 3.94 8.48 16.25
C TYR A 230 4.25 7.31 17.19
N HIS A 231 5.30 7.44 17.99
CA HIS A 231 5.53 6.55 19.14
C HIS A 231 5.04 7.25 20.40
N ARG A 232 3.97 6.74 21.01
CA ARG A 232 3.55 7.17 22.35
C ARG A 232 4.24 6.28 23.38
N GLU A 233 5.35 6.76 23.95
CA GLU A 233 5.92 6.23 25.20
C GLU A 233 6.35 7.37 26.12
N GLU A 234 6.09 7.22 27.41
CA GLU A 234 6.16 8.25 28.47
C GLU A 234 7.55 8.86 28.73
N SER A 235 8.61 8.46 28.03
CA SER A 235 9.96 9.01 28.29
C SER A 235 10.89 9.20 27.09
N ASN A 236 10.53 8.77 25.87
CA ASN A 236 11.34 9.04 24.67
C ASN A 236 10.51 8.90 23.38
N GLU A 237 10.02 10.02 22.82
CA GLU A 237 9.28 10.02 21.55
C GLU A 237 10.23 9.74 20.37
N ARG A 238 10.43 8.46 20.02
CA ARG A 238 11.10 8.08 18.76
C ARG A 238 10.09 8.12 17.60
N GLU A 239 9.84 9.31 17.07
CA GLU A 239 9.03 9.45 15.85
C GLU A 239 9.81 9.06 14.60
N ILE A 240 9.13 8.40 13.66
CA ILE A 240 9.71 8.07 12.34
C ILE A 240 9.09 9.00 11.31
N VAL A 241 9.93 9.78 10.65
CA VAL A 241 9.54 10.65 9.53
C VAL A 241 10.31 10.22 8.29
N VAL A 242 9.57 9.93 7.24
CA VAL A 242 10.08 9.53 5.92
C VAL A 242 9.50 10.45 4.87
N THR A 243 10.32 10.83 3.90
CA THR A 243 10.00 11.75 2.82
C THR A 243 10.64 11.23 1.53
N ALA A 244 9.88 11.23 0.44
CA ALA A 244 10.34 10.82 -0.88
C ALA A 244 9.95 11.86 -1.94
N GLY A 245 10.77 12.01 -2.97
CA GLY A 245 10.53 12.93 -4.08
C GLY A 245 10.88 14.40 -3.79
N GLN A 246 10.52 15.28 -4.73
CA GLN A 246 10.77 16.72 -4.65
C GLN A 246 9.59 17.42 -3.96
N ILE A 247 9.52 17.28 -2.64
CA ILE A 247 8.48 17.92 -1.83
C ILE A 247 8.80 19.41 -1.59
N GLY A 248 10.08 19.78 -1.60
CA GLY A 248 10.53 21.12 -1.18
C GLY A 248 10.35 21.38 0.32
N LEU A 249 10.15 20.33 1.12
CA LEU A 249 10.03 20.37 2.57
C LEU A 249 11.02 19.40 3.21
N ASP A 250 11.61 19.80 4.34
CA ASP A 250 12.41 18.93 5.20
C ASP A 250 11.52 18.07 6.13
N GLN A 251 12.13 17.11 6.83
CA GLN A 251 11.42 16.21 7.75
C GLN A 251 10.73 16.97 8.90
N SER A 252 11.31 18.09 9.37
CA SER A 252 10.72 18.90 10.46
C SER A 252 9.49 19.67 9.99
N GLN A 253 9.50 20.19 8.76
CA GLN A 253 8.38 20.85 8.13
C GLN A 253 7.25 19.87 7.82
N VAL A 254 7.56 18.67 7.34
CA VAL A 254 6.57 17.61 7.14
C VAL A 254 5.94 17.19 8.47
N LYS A 255 6.75 17.01 9.53
CA LYS A 255 6.24 16.76 10.88
C LYS A 255 5.29 17.87 11.33
N LEU A 256 5.67 19.14 11.14
CA LEU A 256 4.82 20.27 11.50
C LEU A 256 3.51 20.29 10.71
N LEU A 257 3.54 20.03 9.40
CA LEU A 257 2.36 19.96 8.54
C LEU A 257 1.38 18.90 9.07
N VAL A 258 1.91 17.71 9.37
CA VAL A 258 1.14 16.58 9.86
C VAL A 258 0.60 16.85 11.27
N ALA A 259 1.40 17.40 12.18
CA ALA A 259 1.01 17.65 13.57
C ALA A 259 0.08 18.87 13.78
N THR A 260 0.09 19.85 12.87
CA THR A 260 -0.71 21.08 13.01
C THR A 260 -1.91 21.11 12.07
N GLN A 261 -1.67 21.01 10.76
CA GLN A 261 -2.70 21.20 9.74
C GLN A 261 -3.54 19.95 9.56
N LEU A 262 -2.88 18.81 9.40
CA LEU A 262 -3.58 17.55 9.19
C LEU A 262 -4.11 17.02 10.53
N ALA A 263 -3.33 17.00 11.62
CA ALA A 263 -3.84 16.49 12.89
C ALA A 263 -5.08 17.24 13.41
N GLN A 264 -5.19 18.57 13.22
CA GLN A 264 -6.40 19.32 13.59
C GLN A 264 -7.60 19.02 12.69
N ARG A 265 -7.40 18.90 11.37
CA ARG A 265 -8.46 18.51 10.42
C ARG A 265 -8.90 17.05 10.60
N PHE A 266 -8.00 16.19 11.05
CA PHE A 266 -8.22 14.76 11.31
C PHE A 266 -8.55 14.47 12.79
N ALA A 267 -8.46 15.43 13.71
CA ALA A 267 -8.77 15.25 15.14
C ALA A 267 -10.23 14.84 15.37
N LYS A 268 -11.11 15.07 14.40
CA LYS A 268 -12.53 14.73 14.44
C LYS A 268 -12.90 13.46 13.65
N SER A 269 -11.96 12.84 12.93
CA SER A 269 -12.26 11.80 11.94
C SER A 269 -11.06 10.90 11.62
N THR A 270 -11.23 9.57 11.73
CA THR A 270 -10.29 8.54 11.24
C THR A 270 -10.33 8.33 9.72
N ARG A 271 -10.98 9.24 8.98
CA ARG A 271 -11.13 9.13 7.52
C ARG A 271 -10.01 9.84 6.78
N SER A 272 -9.65 9.26 5.64
CA SER A 272 -8.83 9.87 4.59
C SER A 272 -9.36 11.24 4.16
N GLN A 273 -8.47 12.17 3.85
CA GLN A 273 -8.83 13.49 3.31
C GLN A 273 -8.03 13.82 2.06
N VAL A 274 -8.69 14.53 1.15
CA VAL A 274 -8.10 15.13 -0.05
C VAL A 274 -8.34 16.63 0.00
N ASP A 275 -7.31 17.38 -0.32
CA ASP A 275 -7.39 18.82 -0.52
C ASP A 275 -6.72 19.17 -1.86
N ASN A 276 -7.54 19.38 -2.90
CA ASN A 276 -7.07 19.74 -4.23
C ASN A 276 -6.70 21.22 -4.37
N ASN A 277 -7.00 22.05 -3.37
CA ASN A 277 -6.68 23.47 -3.35
C ASN A 277 -6.09 23.83 -1.99
N PHE A 278 -5.04 23.12 -1.61
CA PHE A 278 -4.42 23.28 -0.31
C PHE A 278 -3.71 24.62 -0.26
N ILE A 279 -4.13 25.48 0.67
CA ILE A 279 -3.49 26.77 0.92
C ILE A 279 -2.68 26.63 2.21
N PRO A 280 -1.33 26.58 2.14
CA PRO A 280 -0.51 26.52 3.33
C PRO A 280 -0.66 27.81 4.16
N PRO A 281 -0.46 27.75 5.50
CA PRO A 281 -0.46 28.93 6.36
C PRO A 281 0.54 29.99 5.87
N SER A 282 0.18 31.27 6.08
CA SER A 282 0.93 32.44 5.60
C SER A 282 2.26 32.69 6.33
N ASP A 283 2.64 31.79 7.25
CA ASP A 283 3.82 31.90 8.11
C ASP A 283 5.14 31.59 7.37
N GLY A 284 5.08 31.33 6.06
CA GLY A 284 6.23 31.14 5.17
C GLY A 284 6.94 29.80 5.36
N ARG A 285 6.51 28.99 6.33
CA ARG A 285 7.20 27.74 6.72
C ARG A 285 7.05 26.61 5.72
N PHE A 286 6.05 26.66 4.85
CA PHE A 286 5.76 25.63 3.85
C PHE A 286 6.01 26.10 2.41
N GLY A 287 6.58 27.30 2.25
CA GLY A 287 7.13 27.83 1.00
C GLY A 287 6.21 27.79 -0.23
N GLY A 288 4.89 27.84 -0.12
CA GLY A 288 3.99 27.78 -1.29
C GLY A 288 4.19 26.54 -2.17
N HIS A 289 4.88 25.51 -1.67
CA HIS A 289 5.30 24.36 -2.46
C HIS A 289 4.21 23.30 -2.61
N ILE A 290 3.13 23.38 -1.81
CA ILE A 290 2.02 22.41 -1.85
C ILE A 290 0.82 23.06 -2.55
N ARG A 291 0.40 22.46 -3.67
CA ARG A 291 -0.80 22.81 -4.43
C ARG A 291 -1.98 21.93 -4.04
N ASN A 292 -1.75 20.63 -3.97
CA ASN A 292 -2.74 19.65 -3.58
C ASN A 292 -2.11 18.53 -2.75
N LEU A 293 -2.91 17.91 -1.89
CA LEU A 293 -2.48 16.79 -1.07
C LEU A 293 -3.59 15.78 -0.83
N VAL A 294 -3.19 14.54 -0.56
CA VAL A 294 -4.01 13.48 0.00
C VAL A 294 -3.35 12.98 1.26
N ALA A 295 -4.11 12.79 2.33
CA ALA A 295 -3.60 12.29 3.60
C ALA A 295 -4.50 11.17 4.12
N VAL A 296 -3.88 10.06 4.51
CA VAL A 296 -4.57 8.88 5.02
C VAL A 296 -3.99 8.46 6.37
N PRO A 297 -4.82 8.19 7.38
CA PRO A 297 -4.32 7.75 8.67
C PRO A 297 -3.88 6.28 8.57
N MET A 298 -2.73 5.98 9.17
CA MET A 298 -2.31 4.60 9.45
C MET A 298 -2.92 4.22 10.80
N VAL A 299 -3.91 3.31 10.78
CA VAL A 299 -4.69 2.91 11.95
C VAL A 299 -4.50 1.42 12.21
N ALA A 300 -4.16 1.07 13.45
CA ALA A 300 -4.09 -0.30 13.94
C ALA A 300 -4.88 -0.37 15.26
N GLU A 301 -5.76 -1.38 15.40
CA GLU A 301 -6.61 -1.58 16.60
C GLU A 301 -7.37 -0.31 17.05
N ASP A 302 -7.96 0.41 16.09
CA ASP A 302 -8.65 1.70 16.28
C ASP A 302 -7.77 2.85 16.81
N CYS A 303 -6.46 2.62 16.94
CA CYS A 303 -5.47 3.63 17.30
C CYS A 303 -4.75 4.13 16.06
N ARG A 304 -4.71 5.46 15.89
CA ARG A 304 -3.91 6.09 14.83
C ARG A 304 -2.44 6.06 15.22
N ILE A 305 -1.68 5.18 14.60
CA ILE A 305 -0.23 5.06 14.80
C ILE A 305 0.57 6.01 13.90
N GLY A 306 -0.03 6.54 12.83
CA GLY A 306 0.65 7.46 11.94
C GLY A 306 -0.22 8.03 10.83
N MET A 307 0.42 8.65 9.84
CA MET A 307 -0.22 9.22 8.66
C MET A 307 0.69 9.10 7.44
N LEU A 308 0.09 8.77 6.31
CA LEU A 308 0.72 8.69 5.00
C LEU A 308 0.14 9.81 4.13
N VAL A 309 0.99 10.54 3.44
CA VAL A 309 0.65 11.78 2.73
C VAL A 309 1.22 11.75 1.33
N GLY A 310 0.37 11.93 0.32
CA GLY A 310 0.76 12.24 -1.05
C GLY A 310 0.66 13.73 -1.30
N ILE A 311 1.66 14.30 -1.97
CA ILE A 311 1.82 15.74 -2.17
C ILE A 311 2.02 16.03 -3.66
N ASN A 312 1.27 16.99 -4.19
CA ASN A 312 1.38 17.48 -5.56
C ASN A 312 1.28 16.39 -6.62
N LYS A 313 0.06 15.97 -6.94
CA LYS A 313 -0.19 15.11 -8.10
C LYS A 313 0.30 15.83 -9.37
N LEU A 314 1.13 15.17 -10.17
CA LEU A 314 1.74 15.75 -11.37
C LEU A 314 0.72 15.92 -12.50
N THR A 315 -0.22 14.97 -12.60
CA THR A 315 -1.25 14.95 -13.63
C THR A 315 -2.65 14.96 -13.00
N GLY A 316 -3.42 16.02 -13.25
CA GLY A 316 -4.78 16.16 -12.75
C GLY A 316 -4.88 16.48 -11.26
N GLU A 317 -6.02 16.13 -10.69
CA GLU A 317 -6.37 16.30 -9.28
C GLU A 317 -6.48 14.94 -8.58
N PHE A 318 -6.42 14.93 -7.24
CA PHE A 318 -6.71 13.72 -6.48
C PHE A 318 -8.20 13.40 -6.55
N ASP A 319 -8.52 12.15 -6.86
CA ASP A 319 -9.89 11.65 -6.99
C ASP A 319 -10.18 10.49 -6.00
N SER A 320 -11.34 9.85 -6.19
CA SER A 320 -11.74 8.72 -5.33
C SER A 320 -10.92 7.45 -5.53
N VAL A 321 -10.26 7.27 -6.69
CA VAL A 321 -9.39 6.13 -6.98
C VAL A 321 -8.08 6.33 -6.23
N ASP A 322 -7.49 7.53 -6.30
CA ASP A 322 -6.27 7.87 -5.56
C ASP A 322 -6.45 7.66 -4.05
N MET A 323 -7.57 8.13 -3.51
CA MET A 323 -7.89 7.93 -2.09
C MET A 323 -7.97 6.47 -1.70
N LYS A 324 -8.58 5.62 -2.55
CA LYS A 324 -8.66 4.18 -2.29
C LYS A 324 -7.28 3.54 -2.32
N LEU A 325 -6.48 3.83 -3.34
CA LEU A 325 -5.12 3.32 -3.49
C LEU A 325 -4.26 3.63 -2.26
N ILE A 326 -4.11 4.91 -1.92
CA ILE A 326 -3.26 5.30 -0.80
C ILE A 326 -3.84 4.84 0.55
N SER A 327 -5.17 4.73 0.69
CA SER A 327 -5.80 4.19 1.90
C SER A 327 -5.58 2.68 2.06
N SER A 328 -5.64 1.91 0.97
CA SER A 328 -5.29 0.47 0.97
C SER A 328 -3.84 0.29 1.43
N ILE A 329 -2.94 1.13 0.93
CA ILE A 329 -1.53 1.10 1.32
C ILE A 329 -1.30 1.57 2.76
N GLY A 330 -1.96 2.64 3.19
CA GLY A 330 -1.91 3.10 4.58
C GLY A 330 -2.37 2.02 5.57
N THR A 331 -3.35 1.22 5.19
CA THR A 331 -3.82 0.07 5.99
C THR A 331 -2.75 -1.02 6.08
N GLN A 332 -2.13 -1.39 4.96
CA GLN A 332 -1.06 -2.39 4.95
C GLN A 332 0.17 -1.93 5.73
N ALA A 333 0.58 -0.68 5.54
CA ALA A 333 1.65 -0.06 6.30
C ALA A 333 1.35 -0.06 7.80
N ALA A 334 0.09 0.22 8.18
CA ALA A 334 -0.32 0.18 9.59
C ALA A 334 -0.18 -1.23 10.18
N VAL A 335 -0.62 -2.26 9.47
CA VAL A 335 -0.48 -3.68 9.89
C VAL A 335 0.98 -4.07 10.04
N PHE A 336 1.84 -3.69 9.09
CA PHE A 336 3.28 -3.94 9.19
C PHE A 336 3.90 -3.32 10.45
N LEU A 337 3.62 -2.03 10.68
CA LEU A 337 4.16 -1.30 11.82
C LEU A 337 3.66 -1.86 13.15
N ALA A 338 2.37 -2.21 13.23
CA ALA A 338 1.79 -2.84 14.42
C ALA A 338 2.42 -4.20 14.71
N ASN A 339 2.61 -5.04 13.68
CA ASN A 339 3.30 -6.32 13.84
C ASN A 339 4.74 -6.13 14.30
N HIS A 340 5.49 -5.20 13.71
CA HIS A 340 6.87 -4.93 14.10
C HIS A 340 6.98 -4.48 15.56
N ARG A 341 6.06 -3.60 16.01
CA ARG A 341 5.95 -3.21 17.41
C ARG A 341 5.66 -4.40 18.32
N LEU A 342 4.70 -5.24 17.97
CA LEU A 342 4.38 -6.43 18.76
C LEU A 342 5.57 -7.39 18.90
N TYR A 343 6.39 -7.53 17.84
CA TYR A 343 7.63 -8.31 17.90
C TYR A 343 8.67 -7.68 18.82
N ALA A 344 8.84 -6.35 18.79
CA ALA A 344 9.75 -5.63 19.67
C ALA A 344 9.30 -5.76 21.14
N ASP A 345 8.01 -5.49 21.43
CA ASP A 345 7.44 -5.59 22.78
C ASP A 345 7.60 -7.03 23.35
N LEU A 346 7.44 -8.06 22.51
CA LEU A 346 7.66 -9.45 22.90
C LEU A 346 9.14 -9.75 23.20
N GLN A 347 10.06 -9.18 22.43
CA GLN A 347 11.51 -9.31 22.68
C GLN A 347 11.88 -8.62 24.00
N ASP A 348 11.40 -7.41 24.24
CA ASP A 348 11.66 -6.65 25.46
C ASP A 348 11.08 -7.36 26.69
N LEU A 349 9.85 -7.87 26.59
CA LEU A 349 9.26 -8.68 27.66
C LEU A 349 10.09 -9.94 27.95
N LEU A 350 10.52 -10.66 26.90
CA LEU A 350 11.34 -11.86 27.08
C LEU A 350 12.67 -11.54 27.76
N MET A 351 13.36 -10.50 27.31
CA MET A 351 14.62 -10.04 27.91
C MET A 351 14.42 -9.56 29.34
N GLY A 352 13.35 -8.82 29.61
CA GLY A 352 12.96 -8.40 30.96
C GLY A 352 12.73 -9.59 31.90
N VAL A 353 12.06 -10.64 31.41
CA VAL A 353 11.85 -11.88 32.17
C VAL A 353 13.18 -12.60 32.43
N LEU A 354 14.07 -12.71 31.45
CA LEU A 354 15.39 -13.33 31.64
C LEU A 354 16.25 -12.56 32.65
N HIS A 355 16.26 -11.22 32.58
CA HIS A 355 16.93 -10.37 33.57
C HIS A 355 16.32 -10.51 34.96
N ALA A 356 14.99 -10.60 35.08
CA ALA A 356 14.34 -10.79 36.37
C ALA A 356 14.66 -12.16 36.99
N LEU A 357 14.67 -13.23 36.18
CA LEU A 357 15.03 -14.58 36.63
C LEU A 357 16.48 -14.64 37.13
N THR A 358 17.41 -14.05 36.40
CA THR A 358 18.83 -14.03 36.75
C THR A 358 19.09 -13.16 37.96
N ALA A 359 18.49 -11.97 38.04
CA ALA A 359 18.54 -11.14 39.25
C ALA A 359 17.99 -11.85 40.49
N SER A 360 16.97 -12.71 40.32
CA SER A 360 16.42 -13.51 41.43
C SER A 360 17.38 -14.60 41.92
N ILE A 361 18.15 -15.19 41.00
CA ILE A 361 19.23 -16.14 41.36
C ILE A 361 20.37 -15.39 42.03
N ASP A 362 20.75 -14.25 41.47
CA ASP A 362 21.81 -13.40 42.01
C ASP A 362 21.47 -12.82 43.39
N ALA A 363 20.19 -12.64 43.70
CA ALA A 363 19.75 -12.24 45.03
C ALA A 363 19.83 -13.39 46.05
N LYS A 364 19.75 -14.65 45.58
CA LYS A 364 19.82 -15.86 46.43
C LYS A 364 21.27 -16.26 46.70
N ASP A 365 22.20 -15.91 45.81
CA ASP A 365 23.63 -16.10 45.96
C ASP A 365 24.28 -14.78 46.41
N PRO A 366 24.71 -14.65 47.68
CA PRO A 366 25.29 -13.40 48.21
C PRO A 366 26.49 -12.86 47.42
N TYR A 367 27.07 -13.67 46.52
CA TYR A 367 28.28 -13.38 45.79
C TYR A 367 28.09 -12.87 44.36
N THR A 368 26.86 -12.86 43.80
CA THR A 368 26.67 -12.69 42.34
C THR A 368 25.87 -11.45 41.90
N SER A 369 25.73 -10.41 42.72
CA SER A 369 24.99 -9.20 42.28
C SER A 369 25.57 -8.57 41.00
N GLY A 370 24.80 -8.63 39.91
CA GLY A 370 25.19 -8.13 38.58
C GLY A 370 26.27 -8.95 37.87
N HIS A 371 26.71 -10.07 38.46
CA HIS A 371 27.72 -10.97 37.92
C HIS A 371 27.26 -11.58 36.59
N SER A 372 26.06 -12.14 36.56
CA SER A 372 25.49 -12.78 35.38
C SER A 372 25.47 -11.83 34.16
N GLN A 373 25.18 -10.54 34.38
CA GLN A 373 25.21 -9.53 33.31
C GLN A 373 26.62 -9.21 32.83
N ARG A 374 27.60 -9.12 33.73
CA ARG A 374 29.00 -8.85 33.35
C ARG A 374 29.60 -10.04 32.61
N VAL A 375 29.37 -11.27 33.10
CA VAL A 375 29.76 -12.52 32.41
C VAL A 375 29.15 -12.59 31.01
N ALA A 376 27.86 -12.28 30.86
CA ALA A 376 27.20 -12.24 29.55
C ALA A 376 27.92 -11.31 28.55
N ARG A 377 28.30 -10.10 29.00
CA ARG A 377 29.03 -9.14 28.16
C ARG A 377 30.44 -9.62 27.81
N VAL A 378 31.17 -10.17 28.79
CA VAL A 378 32.52 -10.72 28.57
C VAL A 378 32.46 -11.89 27.60
N ALA A 379 31.50 -12.81 27.77
CA ALA A 379 31.31 -13.97 26.90
C ALA A 379 30.99 -13.56 25.45
N LYS A 380 30.10 -12.58 25.25
CA LYS A 380 29.82 -12.01 23.93
C LYS A 380 31.07 -11.44 23.27
N ARG A 381 31.79 -10.58 24.00
CA ARG A 381 32.99 -9.91 23.48
C ARG A 381 34.10 -10.91 23.13
N LEU A 382 34.24 -11.96 23.93
CA LEU A 382 35.17 -13.04 23.66
C LEU A 382 34.76 -13.87 22.44
N ALA A 383 33.47 -14.18 22.30
CA ALA A 383 32.96 -14.88 21.13
C ALA A 383 33.26 -14.11 19.83
N GLU A 384 33.02 -12.78 19.83
CA GLU A 384 33.39 -11.90 18.72
C GLU A 384 34.89 -11.96 18.41
N ALA A 385 35.74 -11.84 19.45
CA ALA A 385 37.20 -11.90 19.29
C ALA A 385 37.69 -13.27 18.78
N CYS A 386 36.98 -14.35 19.12
CA CYS A 386 37.22 -15.71 18.62
C CYS A 386 36.66 -15.96 17.21
N GLY A 387 36.04 -14.96 16.57
CA GLY A 387 35.54 -15.04 15.19
C GLY A 387 34.13 -15.64 15.05
N PHE A 388 33.32 -15.66 16.11
CA PHE A 388 31.92 -16.07 16.00
C PHE A 388 31.10 -15.04 15.21
N SER A 389 30.05 -15.51 14.53
CA SER A 389 29.06 -14.62 13.90
C SER A 389 28.32 -13.81 14.97
N ALA A 390 27.73 -12.68 14.58
CA ALA A 390 26.92 -11.86 15.49
C ALA A 390 25.81 -12.67 16.18
N GLU A 391 25.17 -13.59 15.46
CA GLU A 391 24.15 -14.49 16.02
C GLU A 391 24.72 -15.41 17.10
N LYS A 392 25.88 -16.05 16.85
CA LYS A 392 26.53 -16.91 17.84
C LYS A 392 27.07 -16.13 19.03
N ALA A 393 27.58 -14.91 18.82
CA ALA A 393 28.01 -14.04 19.91
C ALA A 393 26.83 -13.65 20.82
N GLU A 394 25.65 -13.41 20.25
CA GLU A 394 24.43 -13.15 21.01
C GLU A 394 23.93 -14.40 21.77
N GLN A 395 24.09 -15.59 21.18
CA GLN A 395 23.86 -16.84 21.92
C GLN A 395 24.80 -16.98 23.12
N MET A 396 26.08 -16.59 22.98
CA MET A 396 27.03 -16.56 24.09
C MET A 396 26.70 -15.52 25.16
N TYR A 397 26.12 -14.37 24.77
CA TYR A 397 25.56 -13.42 25.72
C TYR A 397 24.47 -14.06 26.58
N LEU A 398 23.49 -14.69 25.96
CA LEU A 398 22.40 -15.38 26.67
C LEU A 398 22.91 -16.56 27.50
N ALA A 399 23.92 -17.29 27.02
CA ALA A 399 24.57 -18.36 27.76
C ALA A 399 25.24 -17.83 29.04
N GLY A 400 25.97 -16.72 28.95
CA GLY A 400 26.60 -16.08 30.11
C GLY A 400 25.59 -15.51 31.09
N LEU A 401 24.46 -14.98 30.59
CA LEU A 401 23.38 -14.50 31.45
C LEU A 401 22.75 -15.65 32.25
N LEU A 402 22.65 -16.85 31.67
CA LEU A 402 21.94 -18.00 32.25
C LEU A 402 22.85 -19.11 32.79
N HIS A 403 24.18 -18.95 32.76
CA HIS A 403 25.14 -20.02 33.06
C HIS A 403 24.89 -20.68 34.43
N ASP A 404 24.49 -19.85 35.40
CA ASP A 404 24.27 -20.23 36.79
C ASP A 404 22.80 -20.55 37.14
N ILE A 405 21.89 -20.62 36.16
CA ILE A 405 20.45 -20.89 36.40
C ILE A 405 20.22 -22.19 37.19
N GLY A 406 21.14 -23.16 37.06
CA GLY A 406 21.08 -24.43 37.78
C GLY A 406 21.27 -24.32 39.30
N LYS A 407 21.82 -23.21 39.81
CA LYS A 407 21.95 -22.96 41.26
C LYS A 407 20.60 -22.93 41.98
N ILE A 408 19.49 -22.74 41.27
CA ILE A 408 18.12 -22.90 41.80
C ILE A 408 17.93 -24.29 42.44
N GLY A 409 18.53 -25.33 41.86
CA GLY A 409 18.44 -26.70 42.36
C GLY A 409 19.40 -27.04 43.49
N VAL A 410 20.27 -26.11 43.90
CA VAL A 410 21.24 -26.31 44.99
C VAL A 410 20.58 -25.91 46.33
N PRO A 411 20.68 -26.75 47.39
CA PRO A 411 20.17 -26.41 48.71
C PRO A 411 20.80 -25.12 49.26
N GLU A 412 19.97 -24.25 49.85
CA GLU A 412 20.41 -22.94 50.36
C GLU A 412 21.51 -23.04 51.43
N ARG A 413 21.46 -24.08 52.28
CA ARG A 413 22.51 -24.35 53.28
C ARG A 413 23.91 -24.59 52.67
N ILE A 414 23.96 -25.03 51.40
CA ILE A 414 25.21 -25.26 50.65
C ILE A 414 25.58 -23.97 49.93
N LEU A 415 24.62 -23.33 49.25
CA LEU A 415 24.84 -22.11 48.48
C LEU A 415 25.31 -20.93 49.35
N CYS A 416 24.72 -20.74 50.53
CA CYS A 416 24.98 -19.62 51.42
C CYS A 416 26.02 -19.91 52.52
N LYS A 417 26.78 -21.02 52.41
CA LYS A 417 27.76 -21.41 53.44
C LYS A 417 28.93 -20.41 53.49
N SER A 418 29.26 -19.91 54.68
CA SER A 418 30.31 -18.89 54.89
C SER A 418 31.74 -19.45 54.99
N GLY A 419 31.97 -20.70 54.59
CA GLY A 419 33.27 -21.38 54.66
C GLY A 419 33.32 -22.54 53.67
N ASP A 420 34.46 -23.24 53.62
CA ASP A 420 34.71 -24.27 52.61
C ASP A 420 33.61 -25.34 52.57
N LEU A 421 33.22 -25.71 51.34
CA LEU A 421 32.32 -26.83 51.11
C LEU A 421 33.04 -28.14 51.45
N THR A 422 32.34 -29.04 52.14
CA THR A 422 32.81 -30.42 52.26
C THR A 422 32.77 -31.11 50.89
N GLU A 423 33.51 -32.20 50.71
CA GLU A 423 33.52 -32.95 49.43
C GLU A 423 32.10 -33.31 48.97
N GLN A 424 31.24 -33.75 49.89
CA GLN A 424 29.84 -34.08 49.58
C GLN A 424 29.00 -32.86 49.15
N GLU A 425 29.24 -31.71 49.77
CA GLU A 425 28.56 -30.46 49.40
C GLU A 425 29.07 -29.94 48.06
N TYR A 426 30.36 -30.09 47.79
CA TYR A 426 30.98 -29.72 46.52
C TYR A 426 30.45 -30.59 45.37
N GLU A 427 30.29 -31.90 45.56
CA GLU A 427 29.65 -32.79 44.60
C GLU A 427 28.19 -32.41 44.28
N ILE A 428 27.45 -31.82 45.23
CA ILE A 428 26.12 -31.26 44.97
C ILE A 428 26.23 -29.98 44.14
N MET A 429 27.19 -29.10 44.46
CA MET A 429 27.42 -27.85 43.73
C MET A 429 27.80 -28.11 42.26
N LYS A 430 28.66 -29.10 41.98
CA LYS A 430 29.10 -29.48 40.63
C LYS A 430 27.98 -29.89 39.67
N ARG A 431 26.77 -30.14 40.19
CA ARG A 431 25.61 -30.55 39.38
C ARG A 431 24.87 -29.37 38.77
N HIS A 432 25.12 -28.14 39.20
CA HIS A 432 24.39 -26.98 38.69
C HIS A 432 24.50 -26.78 37.17
N PRO A 433 25.61 -27.08 36.46
CA PRO A 433 25.67 -26.93 35.01
C PRO A 433 24.66 -27.85 34.30
N LEU A 434 24.61 -29.13 34.70
CA LEU A 434 23.65 -30.11 34.16
C LEU A 434 22.20 -29.80 34.55
N LEU A 435 21.99 -29.27 35.76
CA LEU A 435 20.65 -28.82 36.18
C LEU A 435 20.21 -27.60 35.36
N GLY A 436 21.13 -26.67 35.05
CA GLY A 436 20.87 -25.53 34.18
C GLY A 436 20.48 -25.97 32.77
N GLY A 437 21.26 -26.87 32.17
CA GLY A 437 20.94 -27.48 30.88
C GLY A 437 19.56 -28.17 30.88
N LYS A 438 19.22 -28.90 31.95
CA LYS A 438 17.90 -29.53 32.10
C LYS A 438 16.76 -28.52 32.21
N ILE A 439 16.93 -27.43 32.97
CA ILE A 439 15.93 -26.36 33.12
C ILE A 439 15.66 -25.69 31.77
N LEU A 440 16.72 -25.37 31.02
CA LEU A 440 16.63 -24.67 29.74
C LEU A 440 16.24 -25.59 28.57
N GLY A 441 16.45 -26.91 28.69
CA GLY A 441 16.17 -27.90 27.65
C GLY A 441 14.72 -27.95 27.13
N GLY A 442 13.77 -27.41 27.90
CA GLY A 442 12.38 -27.25 27.48
C GLY A 442 12.16 -26.13 26.45
N ILE A 443 13.09 -25.17 26.33
CA ILE A 443 12.94 -23.98 25.50
C ILE A 443 13.71 -24.20 24.19
N ARG A 444 12.99 -24.46 23.10
CA ARG A 444 13.60 -24.80 21.78
C ARG A 444 14.65 -23.78 21.31
N ARG A 445 14.41 -22.49 21.54
CA ARG A 445 15.30 -21.39 21.10
C ARG A 445 16.61 -21.30 21.89
N LEU A 446 16.72 -21.97 23.03
CA LEU A 446 17.92 -21.94 23.87
C LEU A 446 18.76 -23.22 23.73
N LYS A 447 18.39 -24.14 22.84
CA LYS A 447 19.08 -25.44 22.73
C LYS A 447 20.56 -25.31 22.40
N ASP A 448 20.90 -24.39 21.50
CA ASP A 448 22.26 -24.28 20.98
C ASP A 448 23.23 -23.71 22.02
N MET A 449 22.74 -22.95 23.01
CA MET A 449 23.57 -22.42 24.11
C MET A 449 23.69 -23.37 25.31
N ILE A 450 22.89 -24.44 25.39
CA ILE A 450 22.93 -25.39 26.51
C ILE A 450 24.32 -26.01 26.66
N VAL A 451 25.01 -26.29 25.55
CA VAL A 451 26.34 -26.89 25.58
C VAL A 451 27.34 -26.00 26.33
N ALA A 452 27.29 -24.68 26.11
CA ALA A 452 28.13 -23.73 26.81
C ALA A 452 27.85 -23.78 28.32
N ILE A 453 26.57 -23.77 28.68
CA ILE A 453 26.11 -23.79 30.09
C ILE A 453 26.48 -25.11 30.78
N GLU A 454 26.36 -26.26 30.11
CA GLU A 454 26.70 -27.54 30.73
C GLU A 454 28.21 -27.75 30.92
N THR A 455 29.04 -27.03 30.16
CA THR A 455 30.49 -27.27 30.07
C THR A 455 31.35 -26.08 30.49
N HIS A 456 30.78 -24.99 31.00
CA HIS A 456 31.55 -23.80 31.40
C HIS A 456 32.52 -24.02 32.57
N HIS A 457 32.42 -25.14 33.28
CA HIS A 457 33.38 -25.57 34.30
C HIS A 457 34.26 -26.76 33.88
N GLU A 458 34.22 -27.15 32.60
CA GLU A 458 35.17 -28.10 32.03
C GLU A 458 36.51 -27.39 31.77
N HIS A 459 37.62 -28.09 32.02
CA HIS A 459 38.97 -27.57 31.81
C HIS A 459 39.68 -28.41 30.75
N PRO A 460 40.47 -27.80 29.85
CA PRO A 460 41.24 -28.54 28.84
C PRO A 460 42.14 -29.65 29.39
N ASP A 461 42.59 -29.57 30.64
CA ASP A 461 43.43 -30.59 31.29
C ASP A 461 42.64 -31.78 31.89
N GLY A 462 41.30 -31.77 31.82
CA GLY A 462 40.46 -32.82 32.38
C GLY A 462 40.14 -32.69 33.86
N THR A 463 40.61 -31.64 34.54
CA THR A 463 40.34 -31.42 35.97
C THR A 463 38.98 -30.77 36.24
N GLY A 464 38.29 -30.33 35.18
CA GLY A 464 36.99 -29.69 35.25
C GLY A 464 35.83 -30.66 35.50
N TYR A 465 34.61 -30.12 35.50
CA TYR A 465 33.37 -30.84 35.74
C TYR A 465 32.26 -30.28 34.84
N PRO A 466 31.16 -31.02 34.58
CA PRO A 466 30.67 -32.23 35.24
C PRO A 466 31.13 -33.58 34.63
N LYS A 467 31.71 -33.60 33.43
CA LYS A 467 32.10 -34.82 32.70
C LYS A 467 33.61 -35.07 32.69
N GLY A 468 34.44 -34.06 33.01
CA GLY A 468 35.91 -34.20 33.05
C GLY A 468 36.48 -34.36 31.64
N MET A 469 35.98 -33.56 30.70
CA MET A 469 36.38 -33.60 29.29
C MET A 469 37.83 -33.13 29.12
N VAL A 470 38.54 -33.64 28.11
CA VAL A 470 39.97 -33.36 27.90
C VAL A 470 40.22 -32.75 26.53
N GLY A 471 40.98 -31.65 26.50
CA GLY A 471 41.43 -31.00 25.27
C GLY A 471 40.30 -30.68 24.31
N ALA A 472 40.37 -31.25 23.10
CA ALA A 472 39.42 -31.00 22.02
C ALA A 472 38.01 -31.57 22.26
N ASP A 473 37.82 -32.40 23.29
CA ASP A 473 36.49 -32.90 23.66
C ASP A 473 35.67 -31.84 24.41
N VAL A 474 36.32 -30.81 24.97
CA VAL A 474 35.63 -29.68 25.60
C VAL A 474 35.03 -28.78 24.51
N PRO A 475 33.71 -28.54 24.51
CA PRO A 475 33.09 -27.62 23.56
C PRO A 475 33.70 -26.22 23.67
N PHE A 476 33.99 -25.62 22.52
CA PHE A 476 34.65 -24.32 22.45
C PHE A 476 33.81 -23.21 23.10
N GLU A 477 32.48 -23.30 23.00
CA GLU A 477 31.54 -22.42 23.68
C GLU A 477 31.67 -22.48 25.21
N GLY A 478 31.90 -23.68 25.78
CA GLY A 478 32.16 -23.85 27.21
C GLY A 478 33.47 -23.21 27.64
N LEU A 479 34.52 -23.34 26.83
CA LEU A 479 35.83 -22.73 27.09
C LEU A 479 35.77 -21.19 27.10
N ILE A 480 35.02 -20.60 26.17
CA ILE A 480 34.77 -19.15 26.14
C ILE A 480 34.03 -18.71 27.40
N LEU A 481 32.96 -19.41 27.76
CA LEU A 481 32.12 -19.05 28.90
C LEU A 481 32.85 -19.22 30.24
N GLY A 482 33.65 -20.28 30.39
CA GLY A 482 34.47 -20.51 31.58
C GLY A 482 35.54 -19.44 31.78
N LEU A 483 36.18 -18.97 30.70
CA LEU A 483 37.10 -17.82 30.79
C LEU A 483 36.36 -16.53 31.15
N ALA A 484 35.16 -16.31 30.60
CA ALA A 484 34.35 -15.14 30.90
C ALA A 484 33.93 -15.07 32.38
N ASP A 485 33.48 -16.19 32.94
CA ASP A 485 33.13 -16.33 34.37
C ASP A 485 34.36 -16.11 35.26
N ALA A 486 35.48 -16.77 34.95
CA ALA A 486 36.71 -16.61 35.72
C ALA A 486 37.24 -15.16 35.68
N PHE A 487 37.14 -14.50 34.53
CA PHE A 487 37.54 -13.10 34.38
C PHE A 487 36.70 -12.18 35.27
N ASP A 488 35.36 -12.24 35.20
CA ASP A 488 34.50 -11.41 36.05
C ASP A 488 34.73 -11.70 37.54
N SER A 489 34.90 -12.98 37.87
CA SER A 489 35.22 -13.45 39.22
C SER A 489 36.55 -12.90 39.73
N MET A 490 37.54 -12.64 38.86
CA MET A 490 38.83 -12.04 39.21
C MET A 490 38.77 -10.52 39.34
N THR A 491 37.96 -9.86 38.51
CA THR A 491 37.89 -8.39 38.43
C THR A 491 36.80 -7.74 39.28
N SER A 492 35.97 -8.53 39.97
CA SER A 492 34.89 -8.05 40.83
C SER A 492 35.24 -8.20 42.32
N ASP A 493 34.79 -7.24 43.13
CA ASP A 493 34.88 -7.33 44.58
C ASP A 493 33.98 -8.45 45.12
N ARG A 494 34.49 -9.20 46.09
CA ARG A 494 33.75 -10.22 46.84
C ARG A 494 33.90 -9.96 48.33
N THR A 495 32.95 -10.44 49.13
CA THR A 495 32.90 -10.23 50.59
C THR A 495 34.20 -10.63 51.33
N TYR A 496 35.00 -11.52 50.74
CA TYR A 496 36.25 -12.05 51.29
C TYR A 496 37.50 -11.69 50.47
N ARG A 497 37.37 -10.98 49.33
CA ARG A 497 38.49 -10.64 48.45
C ARG A 497 38.21 -9.39 47.63
N GLU A 498 39.12 -8.42 47.64
CA GLU A 498 39.09 -7.28 46.73
C GLU A 498 39.34 -7.72 45.28
N ALA A 499 38.83 -6.93 44.33
CA ALA A 499 39.09 -7.09 42.91
C ALA A 499 40.60 -7.08 42.62
N MET A 500 41.06 -8.00 41.77
CA MET A 500 42.46 -8.03 41.33
C MET A 500 42.74 -6.91 40.33
N SER A 501 43.97 -6.38 40.33
CA SER A 501 44.39 -5.48 39.26
C SER A 501 44.40 -6.19 37.90
N LEU A 502 44.11 -5.47 36.82
CA LEU A 502 44.08 -6.04 35.47
C LEU A 502 45.40 -6.76 35.12
N GLU A 503 46.55 -6.20 35.51
CA GLU A 503 47.85 -6.85 35.32
C GLU A 503 47.95 -8.20 36.03
N ALA A 504 47.44 -8.31 37.26
CA ALA A 504 47.42 -9.55 38.02
C ALA A 504 46.47 -10.57 37.39
N VAL A 505 45.29 -10.14 36.92
CA VAL A 505 44.33 -11.01 36.20
C VAL A 505 44.94 -11.56 34.92
N ILE A 506 45.55 -10.71 34.10
CA ILE A 506 46.22 -11.14 32.86
C ILE A 506 47.34 -12.14 33.16
N LYS A 507 48.14 -11.88 34.21
CA LYS A 507 49.22 -12.78 34.62
C LYS A 507 48.68 -14.13 35.06
N GLU A 508 47.57 -14.16 35.79
CA GLU A 508 46.95 -15.40 36.25
C GLU A 508 46.32 -16.20 35.10
N ILE A 509 45.60 -15.54 34.19
CA ILE A 509 45.05 -16.20 32.98
C ILE A 509 46.17 -16.81 32.14
N LYS A 510 47.29 -16.10 31.96
CA LYS A 510 48.49 -16.63 31.26
C LYS A 510 49.12 -17.80 32.00
N ARG A 511 49.15 -17.78 33.33
CA ARG A 511 49.70 -18.87 34.16
C ARG A 511 48.86 -20.15 34.05
N CYS A 512 47.54 -20.00 33.95
CA CYS A 512 46.59 -21.11 33.84
C CYS A 512 46.28 -21.51 32.39
N THR A 513 47.02 -20.99 31.42
CA THR A 513 46.88 -21.35 30.00
C THR A 513 47.36 -22.79 29.77
N GLY A 514 46.55 -23.60 29.10
CA GLY A 514 46.79 -25.02 28.85
C GLY A 514 46.41 -25.95 30.02
N THR A 515 46.00 -25.38 31.17
CA THR A 515 45.38 -26.14 32.27
C THR A 515 43.90 -25.82 32.36
N GLN A 516 43.55 -24.72 33.02
CA GLN A 516 42.17 -24.26 33.20
C GLN A 516 41.62 -23.57 31.94
N PHE A 517 42.47 -22.86 31.20
CA PHE A 517 42.05 -22.07 30.03
C PHE A 517 42.66 -22.58 28.73
N ASP A 518 41.85 -22.63 27.69
CA ASP A 518 42.32 -23.00 26.35
C ASP A 518 43.26 -21.94 25.76
N PRO A 519 44.43 -22.33 25.20
CA PRO A 519 45.38 -21.38 24.62
C PRO A 519 44.82 -20.50 23.50
N GLY A 520 43.90 -21.04 22.68
CA GLY A 520 43.27 -20.29 21.59
C GLY A 520 42.32 -19.22 22.12
N VAL A 521 41.50 -19.56 23.12
CA VAL A 521 40.60 -18.58 23.76
C VAL A 521 41.39 -17.49 24.49
N VAL A 522 42.47 -17.85 25.20
CA VAL A 522 43.35 -16.88 25.87
C VAL A 522 44.02 -15.95 24.86
N GLN A 523 44.47 -16.47 23.71
CA GLN A 523 45.06 -15.65 22.67
C GLN A 523 44.07 -14.59 22.17
N SER A 524 42.83 -14.99 21.87
CA SER A 524 41.76 -14.06 21.47
C SER A 524 41.43 -13.05 22.57
N PHE A 525 41.33 -13.49 23.83
CA PHE A 525 41.12 -12.62 24.99
C PHE A 525 42.15 -11.49 25.07
N LEU A 526 43.43 -11.80 24.83
CA LEU A 526 44.53 -10.82 24.90
C LEU A 526 44.55 -9.82 23.73
N THR A 527 43.74 -10.02 22.69
CA THR A 527 43.57 -9.05 21.60
C THR A 527 42.58 -7.93 21.93
N ILE A 528 41.75 -8.13 22.96
CA ILE A 528 40.74 -7.16 23.39
C ILE A 528 41.44 -6.02 24.13
N ASP A 529 40.99 -4.78 23.92
CA ASP A 529 41.35 -3.64 24.78
C ASP A 529 40.65 -3.78 26.15
N LEU A 530 41.29 -4.52 27.06
CA LEU A 530 40.74 -4.87 28.36
C LEU A 530 40.59 -3.66 29.29
N GLU A 531 41.41 -2.61 29.15
CA GLU A 531 41.28 -1.39 29.96
C GLU A 531 40.04 -0.60 29.56
N ALA A 532 39.80 -0.42 28.26
CA ALA A 532 38.59 0.23 27.77
C ALA A 532 37.34 -0.60 28.13
N PHE A 533 37.42 -1.92 27.97
CA PHE A 533 36.31 -2.82 28.24
C PHE A 533 35.92 -2.88 29.73
N LEU A 534 36.89 -2.89 30.64
CA LEU A 534 36.59 -2.83 32.08
C LEU A 534 35.90 -1.52 32.49
N LYS A 535 36.31 -0.40 31.90
CA LYS A 535 35.61 0.88 32.11
C LYS A 535 34.16 0.84 31.63
N GLU A 536 33.90 0.14 30.53
CA GLU A 536 32.55 -0.08 30.01
C GLU A 536 31.70 -0.96 30.94
N LEU A 537 32.27 -2.04 31.46
CA LEU A 537 31.60 -2.94 32.41
C LEU A 537 31.26 -2.26 33.74
N GLN A 538 32.09 -1.31 34.19
CA GLN A 538 31.90 -0.57 35.44
C GLN A 538 30.91 0.60 35.31
N ASN A 539 30.49 0.97 34.10
CA ASN A 539 29.64 2.14 33.89
C ASN A 539 28.15 1.76 33.79
N PRO A 540 27.33 2.05 34.80
CA PRO A 540 25.91 1.67 34.80
C PRO A 540 25.11 2.39 33.71
N ALA A 541 25.57 3.51 33.15
CA ALA A 541 24.87 4.20 32.06
C ALA A 541 24.91 3.46 30.70
N ALA A 542 25.82 2.48 30.53
CA ALA A 542 25.87 1.61 29.35
C ALA A 542 24.90 0.41 29.46
N THR A 543 24.20 0.25 30.59
CA THR A 543 23.33 -0.91 30.86
C THR A 543 22.03 -0.98 30.06
N VAL A 544 21.70 0.05 29.29
CA VAL A 544 20.45 0.13 28.50
C VAL A 544 20.71 0.02 26.98
N ALA A 545 21.92 -0.33 26.55
CA ALA A 545 22.17 -0.59 25.14
C ALA A 545 21.55 -1.94 24.75
N GLU A 546 20.30 -1.87 24.28
CA GLU A 546 19.53 -2.90 23.59
C GLU A 546 20.45 -3.87 22.79
N PRO A 547 20.27 -5.20 22.90
CA PRO A 547 20.90 -6.10 21.96
C PRO A 547 20.38 -5.76 20.55
N ASN A 548 21.27 -5.28 19.70
CA ASN A 548 20.98 -4.92 18.32
C ASN A 548 20.81 -6.19 17.48
N LEU A 549 19.71 -6.92 17.70
CA LEU A 549 19.33 -8.17 17.03
C LEU A 549 18.76 -7.95 15.62
N ALA A 550 18.82 -6.73 15.09
CA ALA A 550 18.35 -6.36 13.74
C ALA A 550 19.50 -6.15 12.72
N GLY A 551 20.68 -6.73 12.95
CA GLY A 551 21.84 -6.64 12.06
C GLY A 551 22.17 -7.97 11.37
N GLU A 552 22.02 -7.99 10.04
CA GLU A 552 22.72 -8.86 9.10
C GLU A 552 22.34 -10.36 9.08
N MET A 553 21.13 -10.66 8.57
CA MET A 553 20.93 -11.88 7.78
C MET A 553 21.00 -11.50 6.30
N GLY A 554 22.20 -11.59 5.73
CA GLY A 554 22.46 -11.35 4.32
C GLY A 554 23.78 -11.97 3.88
N GLN A 555 23.75 -13.26 3.57
CA GLN A 555 24.48 -13.82 2.43
C GLN A 555 23.52 -14.69 1.62
#